data_AF-A0A3P3VXQ8-F1
#
_entry.id   AF-A0A3P3VXQ8-F1
#
_cell.length_a   1.000
_cell.length_b   1.000
_cell.length_c   1.000
_cell.angle_alpha   90.00
_cell.angle_beta   90.00
_cell.angle_gamma   90.00
#
_symmetry.space_group_name_H-M   'P 1'
#
loop_
_entity.id
_entity.type
_entity.pdbx_description
1 polymer ?
#
loop_
_entity_poly.entity_id
_entity_poly.type
_entity_poly.pdbx_seq_one_letter_code
_entity_poly.pdbx_strand_id
1 'polypeptide(L)'
;MHSRLHFHILQLPWHQAKEEAMALRTEIFHREQGIALELMSDEQDPDALHFLLYLEGDKLPSGTARMLANGRIGRVAVSQPLRGQGLGEALMRYLHDIALQLDLEATHLHAQQGSLPFYERLGYRPQGEPFVEAGIPHQAMQRPVAPANAPIEFTAVQEGPRPIIKAPSPEDYQPRATRPADDPVQTDASLGSTGAIAPLKELDQVIDHIAALIAQADEQVFIYAPTLNPQLFAHPKVLDAISAAARRNPFSRVQILVSEISAMVKQHHPLLQLQQRINSLISLRCTIPAYPLDSHALVLADDCGWLELVDDNPLCLCGNFNDGPRVKQWRERIKYPWNHSVIPQDIRQMSL
;
A
#
# COMPACT_ATOMS: atom_id res chain seq x y z
N MET A 1 14.97 29.76 -9.08
CA MET A 1 15.18 28.79 -7.99
C MET A 1 13.89 28.71 -7.19
N HIS A 2 13.06 27.70 -7.41
CA HIS A 2 11.92 27.42 -6.50
C HIS A 2 12.45 26.46 -5.44
N SER A 3 12.47 26.92 -4.19
CA SER A 3 12.74 26.05 -3.05
C SER A 3 11.71 24.91 -3.07
N ARG A 4 12.15 23.65 -3.05
CA ARG A 4 11.22 22.53 -2.89
C ARG A 4 10.65 22.63 -1.49
N LEU A 5 9.33 22.83 -1.37
CA LEU A 5 8.66 22.65 -0.09
C LEU A 5 8.75 21.19 0.30
N HIS A 6 9.19 20.94 1.53
CA HIS A 6 9.14 19.63 2.14
C HIS A 6 7.83 19.50 2.90
N PHE A 7 7.11 18.40 2.66
CA PHE A 7 5.81 18.15 3.25
C PHE A 7 5.60 16.65 3.45
N HIS A 8 4.65 16.30 4.32
CA HIS A 8 4.16 14.94 4.50
C HIS A 8 2.63 14.93 4.53
N ILE A 9 2.03 13.78 4.23
CA ILE A 9 0.58 13.60 4.22
C ILE A 9 0.25 12.49 5.21
N LEU A 10 -0.58 12.80 6.19
CA LEU A 10 -1.12 11.82 7.14
C LEU A 10 -2.45 11.28 6.62
N GLN A 11 -2.57 9.95 6.49
CA GLN A 11 -3.85 9.26 6.32
C GLN A 11 -4.38 8.85 7.69
N LEU A 12 -5.55 9.34 8.08
CA LEU A 12 -6.11 9.18 9.42
C LEU A 12 -7.60 8.81 9.37
N PRO A 13 -8.10 8.01 10.35
CA PRO A 13 -9.53 7.85 10.55
C PRO A 13 -10.14 9.14 11.12
N TRP A 14 -11.45 9.30 10.94
CA TRP A 14 -12.12 10.56 11.30
C TRP A 14 -11.92 11.01 12.74
N HIS A 15 -12.01 10.10 13.72
CA HIS A 15 -11.86 10.45 15.13
C HIS A 15 -10.49 11.07 15.47
N GLN A 16 -9.45 10.82 14.66
CA GLN A 16 -8.12 11.41 14.82
C GLN A 16 -7.98 12.68 13.97
N ALA A 17 -8.54 12.70 12.75
CA ALA A 17 -8.43 13.84 11.85
C ALA A 17 -9.39 14.99 12.18
N LYS A 18 -10.48 14.72 12.90
CA LYS A 18 -11.66 15.60 13.00
C LYS A 18 -11.32 17.02 13.41
N GLU A 19 -10.55 17.19 14.47
CA GLU A 19 -10.27 18.53 15.01
C GLU A 19 -9.52 19.39 13.99
N GLU A 20 -8.40 18.88 13.46
CA GLU A 20 -7.53 19.60 12.55
C GLU A 20 -8.14 19.75 11.14
N ALA A 21 -8.83 18.71 10.64
CA ALA A 21 -9.55 18.77 9.39
C ALA A 21 -10.69 19.81 9.46
N MET A 22 -11.46 19.82 10.54
CA MET A 22 -12.55 20.79 10.70
C MET A 22 -12.02 22.21 10.83
N ALA A 23 -10.90 22.42 11.52
CA ALA A 23 -10.27 23.74 11.61
C ALA A 23 -9.91 24.27 10.22
N LEU A 24 -9.23 23.46 9.39
CA LEU A 24 -8.82 23.86 8.04
C LEU A 24 -10.01 24.01 7.08
N ARG A 25 -11.01 23.11 7.16
CA ARG A 25 -12.26 23.22 6.39
C ARG A 25 -13.03 24.48 6.77
N THR A 26 -13.11 24.82 8.04
CA THR A 26 -13.78 26.05 8.50
C THR A 26 -13.06 27.30 7.96
N GLU A 27 -11.74 27.32 7.96
CA GLU A 27 -10.98 28.45 7.40
C GLU A 27 -11.27 28.62 5.90
N ILE A 28 -11.22 27.53 5.13
CA ILE A 28 -11.27 27.64 3.66
C ILE A 28 -12.69 27.63 3.13
N PHE A 29 -13.53 26.70 3.56
CA PHE A 29 -14.88 26.57 3.02
C PHE A 29 -15.86 27.54 3.67
N HIS A 30 -15.76 27.77 4.98
CA HIS A 30 -16.67 28.71 5.65
C HIS A 30 -16.20 30.16 5.55
N ARG A 31 -14.99 30.47 6.05
CA ARG A 31 -14.54 31.88 6.11
C ARG A 31 -14.19 32.45 4.74
N GLU A 32 -13.54 31.67 3.88
CA GLU A 32 -13.17 32.15 2.54
C GLU A 32 -14.30 31.97 1.51
N GLN A 33 -14.97 30.80 1.46
CA GLN A 33 -15.97 30.52 0.42
C GLN A 33 -17.42 30.79 0.84
N GLY A 34 -17.68 31.11 2.12
CA GLY A 34 -19.02 31.44 2.61
C GLY A 34 -19.96 30.23 2.73
N ILE A 35 -19.44 29.01 2.75
CA ILE A 35 -20.25 27.79 2.92
C ILE A 35 -20.69 27.68 4.38
N ALA A 36 -21.95 27.29 4.62
CA ALA A 36 -22.49 27.17 5.97
C ALA A 36 -21.72 26.14 6.82
N LEU A 37 -21.49 26.45 8.11
CA LEU A 37 -20.59 25.68 8.99
C LEU A 37 -21.05 24.22 9.16
N GLU A 38 -22.36 23.99 9.17
CA GLU A 38 -22.98 22.67 9.26
C GLU A 38 -22.66 21.75 8.07
N LEU A 39 -22.20 22.30 6.94
CA LEU A 39 -21.85 21.51 5.74
C LEU A 39 -20.38 21.05 5.73
N MET A 40 -19.59 21.45 6.75
CA MET A 40 -18.15 21.09 6.82
C MET A 40 -17.92 19.62 7.12
N SER A 41 -18.88 19.00 7.79
CA SER A 41 -18.94 17.57 8.06
C SER A 41 -20.27 16.99 7.61
N ASP A 42 -20.28 15.73 7.21
CA ASP A 42 -21.48 14.96 6.90
C ASP A 42 -21.42 13.56 7.52
N GLU A 43 -22.50 12.80 7.36
CA GLU A 43 -22.65 11.45 7.91
C GLU A 43 -21.64 10.44 7.37
N GLN A 44 -20.95 10.76 6.27
CA GLN A 44 -19.96 9.88 5.65
C GLN A 44 -18.53 10.15 6.15
N ASP A 45 -18.28 11.24 6.90
CA ASP A 45 -16.94 11.48 7.45
C ASP A 45 -16.44 10.34 8.35
N PRO A 46 -17.24 9.75 9.26
CA PRO A 46 -16.79 8.66 10.12
C PRO A 46 -16.20 7.46 9.38
N ASP A 47 -16.74 7.15 8.19
CA ASP A 47 -16.37 5.98 7.38
C ASP A 47 -15.36 6.31 6.27
N ALA A 48 -14.90 7.57 6.19
CA ALA A 48 -13.95 8.01 5.18
C ALA A 48 -12.50 7.90 5.66
N LEU A 49 -11.59 7.72 4.70
CA LEU A 49 -10.17 8.01 4.91
C LEU A 49 -9.96 9.52 4.82
N HIS A 50 -9.33 10.13 5.82
CA HIS A 50 -8.99 11.56 5.81
C HIS A 50 -7.51 11.74 5.59
N PHE A 51 -7.16 12.79 4.86
CA PHE A 51 -5.79 13.13 4.50
C PHE A 51 -5.49 14.53 5.01
N LEU A 52 -4.41 14.69 5.75
CA LEU A 52 -3.91 15.97 6.25
C LEU A 52 -2.48 16.19 5.77
N LEU A 53 -2.24 17.27 5.03
CA LEU A 53 -0.92 17.63 4.51
C LEU A 53 -0.27 18.65 5.44
N TYR A 54 0.94 18.38 5.92
CA TYR A 54 1.73 19.27 6.76
C TYR A 54 3.02 19.64 6.03
N LEU A 55 3.43 20.91 6.16
CA LEU A 55 4.80 21.29 5.81
C LEU A 55 5.75 20.81 6.91
N GLU A 56 6.99 20.52 6.53
CA GLU A 56 8.02 20.09 7.49
C GLU A 56 8.24 21.16 8.57
N GLY A 57 8.10 20.77 9.83
CA GLY A 57 8.21 21.66 10.99
C GLY A 57 6.92 22.34 11.45
N ASP A 58 5.84 22.28 10.66
CA ASP A 58 4.55 22.84 11.04
C ASP A 58 3.75 21.90 11.96
N LYS A 59 3.01 22.49 12.89
CA LYS A 59 2.13 21.78 13.83
C LYS A 59 0.68 21.67 13.36
N LEU A 60 0.31 22.39 12.30
CA LEU A 60 -1.05 22.46 11.78
C LEU A 60 -1.04 22.09 10.30
N PRO A 61 -2.12 21.46 9.81
CA PRO A 61 -2.18 21.05 8.41
C PRO A 61 -2.34 22.26 7.50
N SER A 62 -1.63 22.19 6.39
CA SER A 62 -1.67 23.11 5.27
C SER A 62 -2.60 22.62 4.14
N GLY A 63 -3.05 21.37 4.19
CA GLY A 63 -4.01 20.82 3.25
C GLY A 63 -4.86 19.71 3.85
N THR A 64 -6.05 19.48 3.29
CA THR A 64 -6.95 18.39 3.69
C THR A 64 -7.66 17.79 2.48
N ALA A 65 -8.01 16.52 2.57
CA ALA A 65 -8.95 15.83 1.69
C ALA A 65 -9.60 14.66 2.44
N ARG A 66 -10.67 14.09 1.88
CA ARG A 66 -11.16 12.77 2.27
C ARG A 66 -11.41 11.90 1.03
N MET A 67 -11.37 10.58 1.23
CA MET A 67 -11.79 9.60 0.24
C MET A 67 -12.74 8.58 0.89
N LEU A 68 -13.89 8.36 0.27
CA LEU A 68 -14.83 7.29 0.65
C LEU A 68 -14.37 5.95 0.07
N ALA A 69 -14.90 4.85 0.62
CA ALA A 69 -14.58 3.49 0.19
C ALA A 69 -14.85 3.23 -1.31
N ASN A 70 -15.77 3.97 -1.93
CA ASN A 70 -16.07 3.87 -3.36
C ASN A 70 -15.18 4.75 -4.26
N GLY A 71 -14.14 5.39 -3.72
CA GLY A 71 -13.26 6.30 -4.46
C GLY A 71 -13.78 7.72 -4.62
N ARG A 72 -14.87 8.10 -3.93
CA ARG A 72 -15.33 9.50 -3.91
C ARG A 72 -14.37 10.37 -3.14
N ILE A 73 -13.71 11.29 -3.82
CA ILE A 73 -12.83 12.29 -3.22
C ILE A 73 -13.63 13.55 -2.94
N GLY A 74 -13.43 14.12 -1.75
CA GLY A 74 -14.09 15.35 -1.33
C GLY A 74 -13.26 16.12 -0.33
N ARG A 75 -13.77 17.29 0.07
CA ARG A 75 -13.18 18.16 1.09
C ARG A 75 -11.71 18.52 0.79
N VAL A 76 -11.37 18.62 -0.49
CA VAL A 76 -10.01 18.96 -0.94
C VAL A 76 -9.77 20.45 -0.72
N ALA A 77 -8.77 20.79 0.08
CA ALA A 77 -8.42 22.17 0.37
C ALA A 77 -6.92 22.32 0.65
N VAL A 78 -6.36 23.47 0.28
CA VAL A 78 -5.00 23.89 0.63
C VAL A 78 -5.06 25.33 1.11
N SER A 79 -4.36 25.64 2.21
CA SER A 79 -4.27 26.97 2.80
C SER A 79 -3.89 28.01 1.74
N GLN A 80 -4.59 29.14 1.71
CA GLN A 80 -4.47 30.17 0.68
C GLN A 80 -3.02 30.61 0.38
N PRO A 81 -2.14 30.85 1.38
CA PRO A 81 -0.76 31.27 1.14
C PRO A 81 0.10 30.24 0.39
N LEU A 82 -0.32 28.98 0.39
CA LEU A 82 0.45 27.84 -0.13
C LEU A 82 -0.07 27.32 -1.48
N ARG A 83 -1.12 27.95 -2.02
CA ARG A 83 -1.65 27.60 -3.34
C ARG A 83 -0.67 27.97 -4.45
N GLY A 84 -0.72 27.25 -5.57
CA GLY A 84 0.21 27.41 -6.68
C GLY A 84 1.60 26.79 -6.47
N GLN A 85 1.87 26.23 -5.28
CA GLN A 85 3.16 25.61 -4.95
C GLN A 85 3.20 24.09 -5.16
N GLY A 86 2.19 23.52 -5.83
CA GLY A 86 2.13 22.09 -6.16
C GLY A 86 1.57 21.17 -5.05
N LEU A 87 1.28 21.69 -3.85
CA LEU A 87 0.78 20.87 -2.73
C LEU A 87 -0.56 20.18 -3.03
N GLY A 88 -1.49 20.87 -3.70
CA GLY A 88 -2.77 20.27 -4.09
C GLY A 88 -2.61 19.13 -5.10
N GLU A 89 -1.67 19.28 -6.04
CA GLU A 89 -1.33 18.20 -6.99
C GLU A 89 -0.69 17.03 -6.26
N ALA A 90 0.24 17.27 -5.35
CA ALA A 90 0.86 16.23 -4.54
C ALA A 90 -0.17 15.47 -3.69
N LEU A 91 -1.11 16.19 -3.05
CA LEU A 91 -2.20 15.60 -2.30
C LEU A 91 -3.08 14.71 -3.18
N MET A 92 -3.52 15.20 -4.34
CA MET A 92 -4.35 14.41 -5.26
C MET A 92 -3.62 13.21 -5.86
N ARG A 93 -2.31 13.30 -6.11
CA ARG A 93 -1.50 12.16 -6.54
C ARG A 93 -1.45 11.09 -5.45
N TYR A 94 -1.21 11.49 -4.21
CA TYR A 94 -1.22 10.58 -3.06
C TYR A 94 -2.58 9.87 -2.92
N LEU A 95 -3.70 10.60 -3.02
CA LEU A 95 -5.03 9.98 -2.98
C LEU A 95 -5.25 8.97 -4.11
N HIS A 96 -4.69 9.24 -5.30
CA HIS A 96 -4.78 8.30 -6.42
C HIS A 96 -3.93 7.03 -6.19
N ASP A 97 -2.75 7.18 -5.58
CA ASP A 97 -1.92 6.04 -5.19
C ASP A 97 -2.63 5.17 -4.14
N ILE A 98 -3.34 5.79 -3.18
CA ILE A 98 -4.18 5.06 -2.22
C ILE A 98 -5.35 4.37 -2.93
N ALA A 99 -6.01 5.04 -3.89
CA ALA A 99 -7.09 4.41 -4.65
C ALA A 99 -6.60 3.18 -5.43
N LEU A 100 -5.37 3.22 -5.97
CA LEU A 100 -4.73 2.08 -6.61
C LEU A 100 -4.44 0.96 -5.61
N GLN A 101 -3.97 1.28 -4.41
CA GLN A 101 -3.73 0.30 -3.35
C GLN A 101 -5.01 -0.35 -2.80
N LEU A 102 -6.16 0.31 -2.97
CA LEU A 102 -7.48 -0.19 -2.60
C LEU A 102 -8.17 -0.94 -3.74
N ASP A 103 -7.48 -1.19 -4.86
CA ASP A 103 -8.00 -1.84 -6.07
C ASP A 103 -9.30 -1.19 -6.58
N LEU A 104 -9.42 0.14 -6.45
CA LEU A 104 -10.54 0.88 -7.01
C LEU A 104 -10.37 1.01 -8.52
N GLU A 105 -11.46 0.93 -9.27
CA GLU A 105 -11.43 1.12 -10.73
C GLU A 105 -11.25 2.60 -11.13
N ALA A 106 -11.74 3.51 -10.29
CA ALA A 106 -11.72 4.94 -10.55
C ALA A 106 -11.86 5.77 -9.27
N THR A 107 -11.36 7.01 -9.32
CA THR A 107 -11.71 8.06 -8.37
C THR A 107 -12.68 9.04 -9.01
N HIS A 108 -13.61 9.56 -8.22
CA HIS A 108 -14.59 10.53 -8.67
C HIS A 108 -14.75 11.66 -7.67
N LEU A 109 -15.08 12.86 -8.15
CA LEU A 109 -15.21 14.05 -7.33
C LEU A 109 -16.23 15.01 -7.93
N HIS A 110 -16.69 15.94 -7.11
CA HIS A 110 -17.46 17.09 -7.55
C HIS A 110 -16.52 18.30 -7.54
N ALA A 111 -16.09 18.75 -8.71
CA ALA A 111 -15.20 19.88 -8.84
C ALA A 111 -16.01 21.18 -8.86
N GLN A 112 -15.64 22.15 -8.02
CA GLN A 112 -16.13 23.52 -8.18
C GLN A 112 -15.70 24.07 -9.55
N GLN A 113 -16.53 24.88 -10.19
CA GLN A 113 -16.26 25.37 -11.56
C GLN A 113 -14.90 26.08 -11.70
N GLY A 114 -14.46 26.84 -10.68
CA GLY A 114 -13.14 27.48 -10.67
C GLY A 114 -11.95 26.52 -10.59
N SER A 115 -12.19 25.26 -10.19
CA SER A 115 -11.17 24.22 -9.99
C SER A 115 -11.06 23.22 -11.15
N LEU A 116 -11.90 23.33 -12.19
CA LEU A 116 -11.89 22.40 -13.33
C LEU A 116 -10.50 22.30 -14.00
N PRO A 117 -9.82 23.41 -14.33
CA PRO A 117 -8.50 23.32 -14.97
C PRO A 117 -7.44 22.63 -14.10
N PHE A 118 -7.61 22.63 -12.78
CA PHE A 118 -6.74 21.90 -11.88
C PHE A 118 -6.97 20.40 -12.01
N TYR A 119 -8.21 19.94 -11.95
CA TYR A 119 -8.54 18.51 -12.05
C TYR A 119 -8.33 17.94 -13.46
N GLU A 120 -8.57 18.71 -14.50
CA GLU A 120 -8.31 18.30 -15.90
C GLU A 120 -6.83 17.98 -16.13
N ARG A 121 -5.91 18.82 -15.61
CA ARG A 121 -4.47 18.59 -15.65
C ARG A 121 -4.06 17.34 -14.89
N LEU A 122 -4.81 16.98 -13.85
CA LEU A 122 -4.62 15.75 -13.09
C LEU A 122 -5.27 14.53 -13.76
N GLY A 123 -5.84 14.67 -14.96
CA GLY A 123 -6.41 13.55 -15.73
C GLY A 123 -7.87 13.25 -15.43
N TYR A 124 -8.56 14.08 -14.64
CA TYR A 124 -10.00 13.95 -14.47
C TYR A 124 -10.74 14.40 -15.73
N ARG A 125 -11.90 13.81 -15.99
CA ARG A 125 -12.80 14.14 -17.10
C ARG A 125 -14.21 14.41 -16.58
N PRO A 126 -14.93 15.39 -17.12
CA PRO A 126 -16.33 15.64 -16.78
C PRO A 126 -17.21 14.41 -16.98
N GLN A 127 -18.20 14.25 -16.11
CA GLN A 127 -19.24 13.24 -16.14
C GLN A 127 -20.60 13.93 -15.98
N GLY A 128 -21.47 13.79 -16.99
CA GLY A 128 -22.81 14.39 -16.97
C GLY A 128 -22.83 15.92 -16.98
N GLU A 129 -24.01 16.48 -16.70
CA GLU A 129 -24.26 17.92 -16.73
C GLU A 129 -23.78 18.64 -15.44
N PRO A 130 -23.38 19.93 -15.52
CA PRO A 130 -23.11 20.75 -14.35
C PRO A 130 -24.32 20.89 -13.41
N PHE A 131 -24.06 21.05 -12.11
CA PHE A 131 -25.09 21.21 -11.08
C PHE A 131 -24.64 22.18 -9.99
N VAL A 132 -25.55 22.55 -9.08
CA VAL A 132 -25.25 23.44 -7.95
C VAL A 132 -25.25 22.64 -6.65
N GLU A 133 -24.17 22.77 -5.88
CA GLU A 133 -23.99 22.14 -4.56
C GLU A 133 -23.50 23.20 -3.58
N ALA A 134 -24.16 23.33 -2.43
CA ALA A 134 -23.91 24.39 -1.43
C ALA A 134 -23.88 25.83 -2.01
N GLY A 135 -24.70 26.10 -3.04
CA GLY A 135 -24.76 27.40 -3.71
C GLY A 135 -23.63 27.68 -4.71
N ILE A 136 -22.74 26.70 -4.94
CA ILE A 136 -21.60 26.83 -5.85
C ILE A 136 -21.82 25.94 -7.08
N PRO A 137 -21.55 26.42 -8.30
CA PRO A 137 -21.55 25.59 -9.51
C PRO A 137 -20.44 24.53 -9.46
N HIS A 138 -20.84 23.28 -9.74
CA HIS A 138 -19.98 22.10 -9.75
C HIS A 138 -20.13 21.28 -11.03
N GLN A 139 -19.12 20.48 -11.33
CA GLN A 139 -19.12 19.45 -12.36
C GLN A 139 -18.66 18.14 -11.71
N ALA A 140 -19.43 17.07 -11.88
CA ALA A 140 -18.94 15.75 -11.53
C ALA A 140 -17.80 15.37 -12.48
N MET A 141 -16.70 14.85 -11.95
CA MET A 141 -15.54 14.43 -12.72
C MET A 141 -15.03 13.07 -12.23
N GLN A 142 -14.46 12.30 -13.13
CA GLN A 142 -13.91 10.98 -12.85
C GLN A 142 -12.53 10.82 -13.47
N ARG A 143 -11.68 10.04 -12.82
CA ARG A 143 -10.40 9.57 -13.36
C ARG A 143 -10.28 8.06 -13.11
N PRO A 144 -10.07 7.24 -14.16
CA PRO A 144 -9.73 5.84 -13.98
C PRO A 144 -8.45 5.67 -13.17
N VAL A 145 -8.46 4.70 -12.26
CA VAL A 145 -7.30 4.26 -11.50
C VAL A 145 -6.66 3.13 -12.30
N ALA A 146 -5.96 3.53 -13.36
CA ALA A 146 -5.17 2.59 -14.13
C ALA A 146 -3.91 2.25 -13.32
N PRO A 147 -3.52 0.96 -13.19
CA PRO A 147 -2.18 0.65 -12.74
C PRO A 147 -1.17 1.35 -13.65
N ALA A 148 0.00 1.71 -13.12
CA ALA A 148 1.11 2.23 -13.93
C ALA A 148 1.52 1.28 -15.10
N ASN A 149 0.95 0.07 -15.12
CA ASN A 149 1.02 -0.95 -16.17
C ASN A 149 -0.37 -1.32 -16.75
N ALA A 150 -1.29 -0.36 -16.94
CA ALA A 150 -2.36 -0.61 -17.92
C ALA A 150 -1.67 -1.05 -19.23
N PRO A 151 -2.15 -2.12 -19.90
CA PRO A 151 -1.55 -2.53 -21.15
C PRO A 151 -1.46 -1.28 -22.03
N ILE A 152 -0.25 -0.97 -22.49
CA ILE A 152 -0.05 0.08 -23.48
C ILE A 152 -0.98 -0.32 -24.62
N GLU A 153 -2.07 0.41 -24.81
CA GLU A 153 -2.83 0.31 -26.04
C GLU A 153 -1.86 0.73 -27.12
N PHE A 154 -1.33 -0.25 -27.85
CA PHE A 154 -0.62 -0.02 -29.09
C PHE A 154 -1.64 0.54 -30.07
N THR A 155 -1.94 1.83 -29.98
CA THR A 155 -2.45 2.57 -31.13
C THR A 155 -1.32 2.55 -32.13
N ALA A 156 -1.44 1.71 -33.13
CA ALA A 156 -0.51 1.62 -34.24
C ALA A 156 -0.54 2.94 -35.02
N VAL A 157 0.13 3.96 -34.51
CA VAL A 157 0.47 5.15 -35.27
C VAL A 157 1.67 4.75 -36.12
N GLN A 158 1.38 4.08 -37.23
CA GLN A 158 2.10 4.07 -38.52
C GLN A 158 1.75 2.79 -39.29
N GLU A 159 0.89 2.91 -40.30
CA GLU A 159 0.86 1.95 -41.39
C GLU A 159 2.12 2.15 -42.24
N GLY A 160 3.05 1.21 -42.15
CA GLY A 160 4.26 1.16 -42.97
C GLY A 160 5.34 0.26 -42.35
N PRO A 161 6.06 -0.55 -43.15
CA PRO A 161 7.11 -1.40 -42.61
C PRO A 161 8.23 -0.52 -42.02
N ARG A 162 8.40 -0.58 -40.70
CA ARG A 162 9.56 0.01 -40.02
C ARG A 162 10.83 -0.69 -40.51
N PRO A 163 11.95 0.02 -40.70
CA PRO A 163 13.22 -0.62 -40.98
C PRO A 163 13.58 -1.56 -39.82
N ILE A 164 13.72 -2.84 -40.13
CA ILE A 164 14.20 -3.85 -39.18
C ILE A 164 15.67 -3.55 -38.91
N ILE A 165 15.96 -2.92 -37.77
CA ILE A 165 17.32 -2.84 -37.24
C ILE A 165 17.60 -4.18 -36.58
N LYS A 166 18.25 -5.09 -37.30
CA LYS A 166 18.73 -6.34 -36.72
C LYS A 166 19.85 -6.00 -35.72
N ALA A 167 19.85 -6.65 -34.57
CA ALA A 167 21.00 -6.64 -33.68
C ALA A 167 22.25 -7.04 -34.50
N PRO A 168 23.41 -6.37 -34.33
CA PRO A 168 24.59 -6.59 -35.17
C PRO A 168 25.05 -8.05 -35.15
N SER A 169 24.93 -8.73 -34.00
CA SER A 169 25.12 -10.17 -33.86
C SER A 169 24.30 -10.71 -32.66
N PRO A 170 23.80 -11.97 -32.70
CA PRO A 170 23.29 -12.67 -31.52
C PRO A 170 24.30 -12.72 -30.35
N GLU A 171 25.59 -12.59 -30.66
CA GLU A 171 26.69 -12.61 -29.69
C GLU A 171 26.78 -11.33 -28.84
N ASP A 172 26.18 -10.22 -29.30
CA ASP A 172 26.14 -8.95 -28.58
C ASP A 172 25.00 -8.91 -27.52
N TYR A 173 24.11 -9.89 -27.56
CA TYR A 173 23.02 -10.02 -26.60
C TYR A 173 23.51 -10.74 -25.34
N GLN A 174 23.86 -9.97 -24.31
CA GLN A 174 24.06 -10.50 -22.97
C GLN A 174 22.76 -10.33 -22.15
N PRO A 175 21.91 -11.36 -22.03
CA PRO A 175 20.76 -11.29 -21.15
C PRO A 175 21.23 -11.02 -19.72
N ARG A 176 20.55 -10.12 -19.02
CA ARG A 176 20.83 -9.81 -17.62
C ARG A 176 20.64 -11.12 -16.82
N ALA A 177 21.72 -11.66 -16.27
CA ALA A 177 21.65 -12.84 -15.43
C ALA A 177 20.69 -12.57 -14.26
N THR A 178 19.59 -13.32 -14.19
CA THR A 178 18.83 -13.47 -12.94
C THR A 178 19.80 -14.10 -11.95
N ARG A 179 20.23 -13.33 -10.95
CA ARG A 179 21.07 -13.85 -9.88
C ARG A 179 20.25 -14.93 -9.16
N PRO A 180 20.69 -16.21 -9.14
CA PRO A 180 20.05 -17.21 -8.30
C PRO A 180 20.05 -16.73 -6.85
N ALA A 181 19.02 -17.07 -6.07
CA ALA A 181 19.05 -16.86 -4.63
C ALA A 181 20.34 -17.50 -4.10
N ASP A 182 21.18 -16.68 -3.44
CA ASP A 182 22.40 -17.16 -2.80
C ASP A 182 21.95 -18.16 -1.72
N ASP A 183 22.25 -19.45 -1.95
CA ASP A 183 21.84 -20.69 -1.26
C ASP A 183 20.33 -21.08 -1.27
N PRO A 184 19.94 -22.18 -1.94
CA PRO A 184 18.60 -22.73 -1.78
C PRO A 184 18.41 -23.26 -0.35
N VAL A 185 17.36 -22.79 0.32
CA VAL A 185 16.90 -23.33 1.60
C VAL A 185 16.68 -24.84 1.41
N GLN A 186 17.45 -25.67 2.12
CA GLN A 186 17.36 -27.13 2.02
C GLN A 186 16.11 -27.61 2.77
N THR A 187 15.01 -27.83 2.04
CA THR A 187 13.85 -28.56 2.55
C THR A 187 13.34 -29.55 1.52
N ASP A 188 12.74 -30.63 2.00
CA ASP A 188 12.07 -31.62 1.15
C ASP A 188 10.67 -31.14 0.70
N ALA A 189 10.25 -29.94 1.12
CA ALA A 189 8.93 -29.39 0.87
C ALA A 189 8.94 -28.49 -0.38
N SER A 190 8.10 -28.82 -1.36
CA SER A 190 7.96 -28.08 -2.62
C SER A 190 6.59 -27.42 -2.73
N LEU A 191 6.58 -26.11 -2.98
CA LEU A 191 5.37 -25.32 -3.17
C LEU A 191 4.58 -25.85 -4.38
N GLY A 192 3.27 -26.03 -4.21
CA GLY A 192 2.36 -26.61 -5.20
C GLY A 192 2.43 -28.14 -5.32
N SER A 193 3.32 -28.82 -4.59
CA SER A 193 3.48 -30.28 -4.66
C SER A 193 3.36 -30.97 -3.30
N THR A 194 4.05 -30.46 -2.30
CA THR A 194 4.07 -31.05 -0.96
C THR A 194 2.79 -30.72 -0.20
N GLY A 195 2.21 -31.72 0.46
CA GLY A 195 1.01 -31.57 1.27
C GLY A 195 1.28 -30.94 2.63
N ALA A 196 0.51 -31.37 3.63
CA ALA A 196 0.67 -30.90 5.01
C ALA A 196 2.05 -31.29 5.58
N ILE A 197 2.66 -30.38 6.33
CA ILE A 197 3.94 -30.64 7.01
C ILE A 197 3.74 -31.58 8.19
N ALA A 198 4.75 -32.41 8.45
CA ALA A 198 4.78 -33.25 9.65
C ALA A 198 5.07 -32.39 10.90
N PRO A 199 4.69 -32.85 12.11
CA PRO A 199 5.02 -32.16 13.35
C PRO A 199 6.53 -31.93 13.49
N LEU A 200 6.90 -30.69 13.79
CA LEU A 200 8.28 -30.25 13.90
C LEU A 200 8.79 -30.43 15.33
N LYS A 201 10.08 -30.73 15.47
CA LYS A 201 10.72 -31.01 16.78
C LYS A 201 11.77 -29.98 17.17
N GLU A 202 12.32 -29.29 16.19
CA GLU A 202 13.42 -28.34 16.36
C GLU A 202 13.07 -27.01 15.71
N LEU A 203 13.52 -25.92 16.33
CA LEU A 203 13.28 -24.57 15.84
C LEU A 203 13.86 -24.38 14.43
N ASP A 204 15.03 -24.93 14.14
CA ASP A 204 15.65 -24.85 12.81
C ASP A 204 14.75 -25.42 11.71
N GLN A 205 13.99 -26.48 12.01
CA GLN A 205 13.02 -27.03 11.06
C GLN A 205 11.89 -26.03 10.79
N VAL A 206 11.43 -25.30 11.81
CA VAL A 206 10.40 -24.25 11.67
C VAL A 206 10.92 -23.14 10.76
N ILE A 207 12.15 -22.67 11.01
CA ILE A 207 12.84 -21.67 10.19
C ILE A 207 12.96 -22.12 8.74
N ASP A 208 13.39 -23.36 8.53
CA ASP A 208 13.60 -23.92 7.20
C ASP A 208 12.29 -24.03 6.42
N HIS A 209 11.19 -24.44 7.05
CA HIS A 209 9.88 -24.47 6.40
C HIS A 209 9.36 -23.07 6.05
N ILE A 210 9.49 -22.09 6.96
CA ILE A 210 9.11 -20.70 6.68
C ILE A 210 9.93 -20.14 5.51
N ALA A 211 11.26 -20.29 5.57
CA ALA A 211 12.15 -19.79 4.55
C ALA A 211 11.91 -20.49 3.20
N ALA A 212 11.67 -21.80 3.18
CA ALA A 212 11.38 -22.54 1.96
C ALA A 212 10.04 -22.17 1.34
N LEU A 213 9.00 -21.95 2.15
CA LEU A 213 7.70 -21.50 1.65
C LEU A 213 7.85 -20.14 0.94
N ILE A 214 8.53 -19.18 1.59
CA ILE A 214 8.72 -17.84 1.07
C ILE A 214 9.62 -17.84 -0.17
N ALA A 215 10.74 -18.56 -0.16
CA ALA A 215 11.72 -18.57 -1.25
C ALA A 215 11.18 -19.22 -2.54
N GLN A 216 10.18 -20.09 -2.43
CA GLN A 216 9.55 -20.75 -3.56
C GLN A 216 8.42 -19.95 -4.19
N ALA A 217 7.86 -18.97 -3.47
CA ALA A 217 6.80 -18.11 -4.00
C ALA A 217 7.25 -17.36 -5.26
N ASP A 218 6.37 -17.25 -6.24
CA ASP A 218 6.66 -16.53 -7.49
C ASP A 218 5.93 -15.18 -7.56
N GLU A 219 4.69 -15.12 -7.07
CA GLU A 219 3.84 -13.94 -7.24
C GLU A 219 3.62 -13.19 -5.93
N GLN A 220 3.21 -13.87 -4.86
CA GLN A 220 2.76 -13.20 -3.64
C GLN A 220 3.22 -13.93 -2.40
N VAL A 221 3.78 -13.16 -1.46
CA VAL A 221 4.03 -13.60 -0.10
C VAL A 221 3.27 -12.67 0.83
N PHE A 222 2.41 -13.26 1.67
CA PHE A 222 1.73 -12.54 2.73
C PHE A 222 2.20 -13.07 4.08
N ILE A 223 2.61 -12.18 4.99
CA ILE A 223 3.04 -12.51 6.34
C ILE A 223 2.18 -11.73 7.31
N TYR A 224 1.39 -12.40 8.14
CA TYR A 224 0.84 -11.81 9.36
C TYR A 224 1.63 -12.30 10.54
N ALA A 225 2.21 -11.38 11.31
CA ALA A 225 2.96 -11.69 12.52
C ALA A 225 2.81 -10.51 13.49
N PRO A 226 1.88 -10.57 14.46
CA PRO A 226 1.54 -9.47 15.36
C PRO A 226 2.75 -8.76 15.97
N THR A 227 3.74 -9.55 16.41
CA THR A 227 4.95 -9.10 17.10
C THR A 227 6.23 -9.35 16.30
N LEU A 228 6.15 -9.98 15.12
CA LEU A 228 7.28 -10.49 14.35
C LEU A 228 8.31 -11.19 15.25
N ASN A 229 7.94 -12.35 15.80
CA ASN A 229 8.79 -13.13 16.71
C ASN A 229 10.26 -13.16 16.20
N PRO A 230 11.21 -12.54 16.92
CA PRO A 230 12.58 -12.41 16.45
C PRO A 230 13.28 -13.75 16.23
N GLN A 231 12.91 -14.80 16.96
CA GLN A 231 13.47 -16.14 16.75
C GLN A 231 13.15 -16.67 15.35
N LEU A 232 12.00 -16.27 14.79
CA LEU A 232 11.53 -16.71 13.48
C LEU A 232 11.89 -15.72 12.38
N PHE A 233 11.40 -14.49 12.49
CA PHE A 233 11.41 -13.53 11.39
C PHE A 233 12.63 -12.59 11.37
N ALA A 234 13.47 -12.61 12.40
CA ALA A 234 14.80 -11.99 12.35
C ALA A 234 15.89 -12.98 11.93
N HIS A 235 15.55 -14.26 11.71
CA HIS A 235 16.50 -15.27 11.30
C HIS A 235 17.02 -14.99 9.87
N PRO A 236 18.34 -15.05 9.60
CA PRO A 236 18.92 -14.74 8.29
C PRO A 236 18.26 -15.49 7.12
N LYS A 237 18.05 -16.81 7.25
CA LYS A 237 17.36 -17.63 6.22
C LYS A 237 15.99 -17.07 5.82
N VAL A 238 15.20 -16.59 6.78
CA VAL A 238 13.86 -16.03 6.52
C VAL A 238 13.98 -14.64 5.88
N LEU A 239 14.88 -13.80 6.37
CA LEU A 239 15.14 -12.47 5.80
C LEU A 239 15.65 -12.55 4.35
N ASP A 240 16.56 -13.48 4.08
CA ASP A 240 17.09 -13.74 2.74
C ASP A 240 16.00 -14.27 1.82
N ALA A 241 15.15 -15.17 2.29
CA ALA A 241 13.98 -15.64 1.55
C ALA A 241 13.00 -14.51 1.23
N ILE A 242 12.65 -13.66 2.20
CA ILE A 242 11.80 -12.48 2.00
C ILE A 242 12.42 -11.54 0.97
N SER A 243 13.72 -11.27 1.10
CA SER A 243 14.48 -10.41 0.21
C SER A 243 14.56 -10.98 -1.21
N ALA A 244 14.69 -12.29 -1.35
CA ALA A 244 14.69 -12.99 -2.64
C ALA A 244 13.31 -12.98 -3.28
N ALA A 245 12.24 -13.28 -2.52
CA ALA A 245 10.86 -13.23 -2.99
C ALA A 245 10.49 -11.82 -3.47
N ALA A 246 10.85 -10.79 -2.72
CA ALA A 246 10.64 -9.39 -3.11
C ALA A 246 11.36 -9.01 -4.43
N ARG A 247 12.46 -9.68 -4.77
CA ARG A 247 13.29 -9.41 -5.95
C ARG A 247 13.11 -10.44 -7.08
N ARG A 248 12.24 -11.43 -6.91
CA ARG A 248 12.06 -12.59 -7.79
C ARG A 248 11.67 -12.16 -9.19
N ASN A 249 10.60 -11.37 -9.32
CA ASN A 249 10.18 -10.76 -10.57
C ASN A 249 9.54 -9.38 -10.31
N PRO A 250 9.31 -8.55 -11.35
CA PRO A 250 8.76 -7.20 -11.20
C PRO A 250 7.34 -7.14 -10.61
N PHE A 251 6.62 -8.26 -10.59
CA PHE A 251 5.25 -8.37 -10.11
C PHE A 251 5.15 -9.02 -8.73
N SER A 252 6.27 -9.56 -8.21
CA SER A 252 6.31 -10.19 -6.89
C SER A 252 5.94 -9.17 -5.81
N ARG A 253 5.01 -9.55 -4.94
CA ARG A 253 4.52 -8.70 -3.84
C ARG A 253 4.80 -9.38 -2.50
N VAL A 254 5.57 -8.71 -1.64
CA VAL A 254 5.67 -9.10 -0.24
C VAL A 254 4.85 -8.15 0.61
N GLN A 255 3.85 -8.69 1.29
CA GLN A 255 2.93 -7.98 2.16
C GLN A 255 3.09 -8.46 3.59
N ILE A 256 3.30 -7.54 4.52
CA ILE A 256 3.58 -7.85 5.92
C ILE A 256 2.62 -7.06 6.79
N LEU A 257 1.88 -7.76 7.63
CA LEU A 257 0.88 -7.23 8.53
C LEU A 257 1.26 -7.53 9.97
N VAL A 258 1.40 -6.48 10.79
CA VAL A 258 1.80 -6.58 12.20
C VAL A 258 0.79 -5.86 13.07
N SER A 259 0.69 -6.17 14.36
CA SER A 259 -0.26 -5.48 15.25
C SER A 259 0.37 -4.27 15.93
N GLU A 260 1.67 -4.29 16.15
CA GLU A 260 2.42 -3.18 16.74
C GLU A 260 3.84 -3.10 16.17
N ILE A 261 4.38 -1.88 16.06
CA ILE A 261 5.74 -1.65 15.53
C ILE A 261 6.68 -1.07 16.59
N SER A 262 6.15 -0.50 17.65
CA SER A 262 6.93 0.10 18.73
C SER A 262 7.95 -0.88 19.33
N ALA A 263 7.57 -2.15 19.52
CA ALA A 263 8.48 -3.18 20.00
C ALA A 263 9.59 -3.50 18.98
N MET A 264 9.23 -3.59 17.70
CA MET A 264 10.18 -3.89 16.62
C MET A 264 11.22 -2.80 16.42
N VAL A 265 10.82 -1.53 16.53
CA VAL A 265 11.74 -0.40 16.38
C VAL A 265 12.72 -0.36 17.55
N LYS A 266 12.24 -0.51 18.78
CA LYS A 266 13.11 -0.59 19.97
C LYS A 266 14.13 -1.73 19.87
N GLN A 267 13.69 -2.87 19.34
CA GLN A 267 14.53 -4.06 19.13
C GLN A 267 15.39 -4.00 17.86
N HIS A 268 15.30 -2.93 17.06
CA HIS A 268 16.01 -2.77 15.80
C HIS A 268 15.82 -3.97 14.85
N HIS A 269 14.58 -4.44 14.71
CA HIS A 269 14.28 -5.67 13.99
C HIS A 269 14.82 -5.61 12.54
N PRO A 270 15.63 -6.59 12.08
CA PRO A 270 16.31 -6.53 10.78
C PRO A 270 15.37 -6.38 9.58
N LEU A 271 14.15 -6.90 9.68
CA LEU A 271 13.12 -6.77 8.65
C LEU A 271 12.74 -5.30 8.38
N LEU A 272 12.81 -4.41 9.39
CA LEU A 272 12.61 -2.98 9.19
C LEU A 272 13.75 -2.37 8.36
N GLN A 273 15.00 -2.79 8.61
CA GLN A 273 16.16 -2.35 7.82
C GLN A 273 16.07 -2.85 6.37
N LEU A 274 15.63 -4.10 6.18
CA LEU A 274 15.40 -4.68 4.86
C LEU A 274 14.32 -3.91 4.09
N GLN A 275 13.20 -3.62 4.75
CA GLN A 275 12.10 -2.83 4.17
C GLN A 275 12.56 -1.44 3.77
N GLN A 276 13.37 -0.77 4.59
CA GLN A 276 13.92 0.56 4.25
C GLN A 276 14.82 0.53 3.00
N ARG A 277 15.60 -0.54 2.82
CA ARG A 277 16.51 -0.70 1.66
C ARG A 277 15.76 -0.98 0.36
N ILE A 278 14.56 -1.57 0.42
CA ILE A 278 13.81 -2.06 -0.75
C ILE A 278 12.32 -1.69 -0.65
N ASN A 279 12.04 -0.42 -0.36
CA ASN A 279 10.71 0.02 0.07
C ASN A 279 9.57 -0.28 -0.91
N SER A 280 9.86 -0.33 -2.22
CA SER A 280 8.84 -0.49 -3.25
C SER A 280 8.38 -1.93 -3.42
N LEU A 281 9.10 -2.89 -2.83
CA LEU A 281 8.86 -4.32 -3.01
C LEU A 281 8.29 -5.00 -1.75
N ILE A 282 8.39 -4.35 -0.60
CA ILE A 282 7.89 -4.85 0.68
C ILE A 282 6.92 -3.83 1.28
N SER A 283 5.64 -4.20 1.28
CA SER A 283 4.57 -3.42 1.94
C SER A 283 4.41 -3.88 3.37
N LEU A 284 4.65 -2.99 4.34
CA LEU A 284 4.48 -3.28 5.76
C LEU A 284 3.36 -2.40 6.33
N ARG A 285 2.38 -3.00 7.01
CA ARG A 285 1.19 -2.32 7.55
C ARG A 285 0.89 -2.76 8.98
N CYS A 286 0.27 -1.88 9.76
CA CYS A 286 -0.22 -2.14 11.12
C CYS A 286 -1.72 -2.43 11.15
N THR A 287 -2.11 -3.52 11.79
CA THR A 287 -3.51 -3.89 11.99
C THR A 287 -4.20 -2.88 12.89
N ILE A 288 -5.53 -2.82 12.80
CA ILE A 288 -6.35 -2.11 13.78
C ILE A 288 -6.79 -3.15 14.83
N PRO A 289 -6.63 -2.89 16.14
CA PRO A 289 -6.95 -3.85 17.21
C PRO A 289 -8.39 -4.39 17.22
N ALA A 290 -9.33 -3.72 16.55
CA ALA A 290 -10.71 -4.18 16.40
C ALA A 290 -10.86 -5.43 15.50
N TYR A 291 -9.81 -5.83 14.79
CA TYR A 291 -9.82 -6.94 13.83
C TYR A 291 -8.60 -7.84 13.99
N PRO A 292 -8.40 -8.47 15.16
CA PRO A 292 -7.30 -9.41 15.34
C PRO A 292 -7.55 -10.64 14.46
N LEU A 293 -6.49 -11.14 13.83
CA LEU A 293 -6.51 -12.49 13.27
C LEU A 293 -6.11 -13.44 14.41
N ASP A 294 -6.87 -14.51 14.60
CA ASP A 294 -6.70 -15.52 15.67
C ASP A 294 -5.47 -16.44 15.49
N SER A 295 -4.39 -15.92 14.90
CA SER A 295 -3.14 -16.66 14.64
C SER A 295 -1.97 -15.90 15.28
N HIS A 296 -0.99 -16.63 15.80
CA HIS A 296 0.25 -16.03 16.33
C HIS A 296 1.24 -15.68 15.22
N ALA A 297 1.20 -16.41 14.11
CA ALA A 297 1.81 -16.02 12.85
C ALA A 297 1.13 -16.77 11.69
N LEU A 298 1.15 -16.18 10.50
CA LEU A 298 0.62 -16.77 9.28
C LEU A 298 1.50 -16.34 8.12
N VAL A 299 1.93 -17.30 7.31
CA VAL A 299 2.68 -17.06 6.07
C VAL A 299 1.91 -17.72 4.94
N LEU A 300 1.56 -16.95 3.91
CA LEU A 300 0.96 -17.46 2.68
C LEU A 300 1.96 -17.26 1.54
N ALA A 301 2.03 -18.25 0.64
CA ALA A 301 2.81 -18.19 -0.58
C ALA A 301 1.92 -18.54 -1.77
N ASP A 302 1.82 -17.61 -2.71
CA ASP A 302 0.98 -17.67 -3.90
C ASP A 302 -0.44 -18.15 -3.55
N ASP A 303 -1.02 -18.98 -4.41
CA ASP A 303 -2.40 -19.46 -4.29
C ASP A 303 -2.49 -20.86 -3.66
N CYS A 304 -1.39 -21.43 -3.17
CA CYS A 304 -1.34 -22.83 -2.76
C CYS A 304 -0.60 -23.11 -1.45
N GLY A 305 0.29 -22.23 -0.99
CA GLY A 305 1.09 -22.45 0.21
C GLY A 305 0.60 -21.68 1.43
N TRP A 306 0.54 -22.34 2.59
CA TRP A 306 0.33 -21.67 3.87
C TRP A 306 1.08 -22.33 5.02
N LEU A 307 1.53 -21.53 5.99
CA LEU A 307 2.03 -21.95 7.29
C LEU A 307 1.37 -21.08 8.36
N GLU A 308 0.86 -21.69 9.41
CA GLU A 308 0.23 -21.00 10.54
C GLU A 308 0.86 -21.44 11.85
N LEU A 309 1.16 -20.46 12.68
CA LEU A 309 1.51 -20.66 14.06
C LEU A 309 0.26 -20.37 14.91
N VAL A 310 -0.30 -21.42 15.51
CA VAL A 310 -1.60 -21.37 16.22
C VAL A 310 -1.45 -20.89 17.67
N ASP A 311 -0.26 -21.00 18.26
CA ASP A 311 0.06 -20.57 19.63
C ASP A 311 1.46 -19.93 19.70
N ASP A 312 1.87 -19.45 20.88
CA ASP A 312 3.19 -18.82 21.04
C ASP A 312 4.39 -19.78 20.91
N ASN A 313 4.18 -21.10 20.84
CA ASN A 313 5.25 -22.08 20.72
C ASN A 313 5.59 -22.33 19.24
N PRO A 314 6.79 -21.93 18.76
CA PRO A 314 7.20 -22.10 17.36
C PRO A 314 7.07 -23.53 16.81
N LEU A 315 7.18 -24.55 17.67
CA LEU A 315 7.07 -25.96 17.27
C LEU A 315 5.63 -26.38 16.92
N CYS A 316 4.64 -25.57 17.28
CA CYS A 316 3.24 -25.76 16.91
C CYS A 316 2.91 -25.18 15.53
N LEU A 317 3.92 -24.83 14.72
CA LEU A 317 3.75 -24.45 13.33
C LEU A 317 3.11 -25.62 12.57
N CYS A 318 1.97 -25.37 11.94
CA CYS A 318 1.35 -26.26 10.98
C CYS A 318 1.28 -25.59 9.62
N GLY A 319 0.98 -26.36 8.57
CA GLY A 319 0.79 -25.79 7.25
C GLY A 319 0.88 -26.81 6.15
N ASN A 320 0.74 -26.33 4.93
CA ASN A 320 0.64 -27.13 3.72
C ASN A 320 1.19 -26.34 2.54
N PHE A 321 2.01 -26.97 1.72
CA PHE A 321 2.62 -26.34 0.54
C PHE A 321 1.72 -26.44 -0.71
N ASN A 322 0.59 -27.15 -0.63
CA ASN A 322 -0.33 -27.40 -1.73
C ASN A 322 -1.80 -27.52 -1.27
N ASP A 323 -2.33 -26.44 -0.71
CA ASP A 323 -3.70 -26.32 -0.22
C ASP A 323 -4.31 -24.97 -0.60
N GLY A 324 -4.63 -24.83 -1.88
CA GLY A 324 -5.27 -23.63 -2.40
C GLY A 324 -6.64 -23.29 -1.77
N PRO A 325 -7.52 -24.26 -1.44
CA PRO A 325 -8.75 -23.97 -0.74
C PRO A 325 -8.52 -23.24 0.60
N ARG A 326 -7.54 -23.67 1.40
CA ARG A 326 -7.21 -23.03 2.67
C ARG A 326 -6.56 -21.67 2.49
N VAL A 327 -5.67 -21.51 1.50
CA VAL A 327 -5.11 -20.20 1.14
C VAL A 327 -6.21 -19.21 0.77
N LYS A 328 -7.20 -19.65 -0.03
CA LYS A 328 -8.35 -18.81 -0.39
C LYS A 328 -9.16 -18.39 0.84
N GLN A 329 -9.42 -19.30 1.78
CA GLN A 329 -10.09 -18.98 3.04
C GLN A 329 -9.31 -17.93 3.84
N TRP A 330 -7.99 -18.07 3.92
CA TRP A 330 -7.13 -17.10 4.60
C TRP A 330 -7.16 -15.74 3.93
N ARG A 331 -7.04 -15.69 2.61
CA ARG A 331 -7.09 -14.43 1.85
C ARG A 331 -8.39 -13.66 2.09
N GLU A 332 -9.53 -14.34 2.12
CA GLU A 332 -10.81 -13.70 2.45
C GLU A 332 -10.81 -13.12 3.88
N ARG A 333 -10.24 -13.84 4.86
CA ARG A 333 -10.12 -13.37 6.25
C ARG A 333 -9.18 -12.17 6.39
N ILE A 334 -8.09 -12.15 5.61
CA ILE A 334 -7.06 -11.10 5.64
C ILE A 334 -7.49 -9.83 4.91
N LYS A 335 -8.33 -9.95 3.87
CA LYS A 335 -8.73 -8.84 3.00
C LYS A 335 -9.17 -7.61 3.79
N TYR A 336 -10.02 -7.82 4.79
CA TYR A 336 -10.53 -6.72 5.60
C TYR A 336 -9.44 -6.10 6.51
N PRO A 337 -8.73 -6.87 7.38
CA PRO A 337 -7.60 -6.35 8.16
C PRO A 337 -6.55 -5.63 7.32
N TRP A 338 -6.21 -6.15 6.14
CA TRP A 338 -5.25 -5.54 5.25
C TRP A 338 -5.74 -4.20 4.68
N ASN A 339 -6.96 -4.15 4.14
CA ASN A 339 -7.49 -2.94 3.53
C ASN A 339 -7.68 -1.80 4.53
N HIS A 340 -7.93 -2.12 5.80
CA HIS A 340 -8.09 -1.16 6.89
C HIS A 340 -6.80 -0.94 7.70
N SER A 341 -5.72 -1.66 7.40
CA SER A 341 -4.44 -1.49 8.10
C SER A 341 -3.76 -0.17 7.74
N VAL A 342 -3.07 0.42 8.71
CA VAL A 342 -2.37 1.70 8.53
C VAL A 342 -0.94 1.45 8.08
N ILE A 343 -0.45 2.24 7.13
CA ILE A 343 0.99 2.26 6.84
C ILE A 343 1.66 2.92 8.05
N PRO A 344 2.67 2.29 8.66
CA PRO A 344 3.36 2.88 9.80
C PRO A 344 4.06 4.13 9.32
N GLN A 345 3.52 5.27 9.72
CA GLN A 345 4.19 6.54 9.51
C GLN A 345 5.38 6.56 10.47
N ASP A 346 6.57 6.70 9.89
CA ASP A 346 7.85 6.84 10.56
C ASP A 346 8.51 5.62 11.21
N ILE A 347 9.07 4.74 10.36
CA ILE A 347 10.36 4.10 10.71
C ILE A 347 11.50 5.14 10.73
N ARG A 348 11.29 6.36 10.20
CA ARG A 348 12.31 7.42 10.08
C ARG A 348 12.41 8.37 11.28
N GLN A 349 11.35 8.59 12.06
CA GLN A 349 11.38 9.45 13.26
C GLN A 349 11.60 8.68 14.57
N MET A 350 11.51 7.35 14.56
CA MET A 350 11.72 6.52 15.76
C MET A 350 13.19 6.14 15.99
N SER A 351 14.13 6.78 15.27
CA SER A 351 15.56 6.80 15.58
C SER A 351 15.86 7.95 16.55
N LEU A 352 15.41 7.83 17.81
CA LEU A 352 15.89 8.68 18.92
C LEU A 352 16.16 7.80 20.14
#